data_AF-A0A0M2H8L2-F1
#
_entry.id   AF-A0A0M2H8L2-F1
#
_cell.length_a   1.000
_cell.length_b   1.000
_cell.length_c   1.000
_cell.angle_alpha   90.00
_cell.angle_beta   90.00
_cell.angle_gamma   90.00
#
_symmetry.space_group_name_H-M   'P 1'
#
loop_
_entity.id
_entity.type
_entity.pdbx_description
1 polymer ?
#
loop_
_entity_poly.entity_id
_entity_poly.type
_entity_poly.pdbx_seq_one_letter_code
_entity_poly.pdbx_strand_id
1 'polypeptide(L)'
;MSSSAPPLSRRRAVVSTVLGFVILACVTAGLLVAQAAASRPASSATIDAGAAPGDSAAAAPANAPAAPPSGAGDGLTHADGVLPDGADVGDRSLAGIANLDPALLSALEAAGSAAAGDGIRILVTSGWRSPALQKQLLRDAVAQYGSEAEAARWVASAETSLHVAGDAVDIGSYDAMDWLAEHGAAYGLCRVYDNEPWHFELVASAPDDGCPGLYADPTRDPRLQR
;
A
#
# COMPACT_ATOMS: atom_id res chain seq x y z
N MET A 1 5.89 69.44 16.00
CA MET A 1 6.92 68.84 16.88
C MET A 1 7.46 67.63 16.15
N SER A 2 8.67 67.79 15.60
CA SER A 2 9.40 66.83 14.79
C SER A 2 10.15 65.82 15.66
N SER A 3 10.19 64.56 15.24
CA SER A 3 11.37 63.66 15.32
C SER A 3 10.95 62.28 14.80
N SER A 4 11.25 61.94 13.55
CA SER A 4 12.53 61.44 13.03
C SER A 4 12.66 59.92 13.18
N ALA A 5 12.33 59.22 12.10
CA ALA A 5 12.64 57.81 11.87
C ALA A 5 14.14 57.62 11.53
N PRO A 6 14.77 56.50 11.93
CA PRO A 6 16.17 56.21 11.57
C PRO A 6 16.30 55.68 10.13
N PRO A 7 17.49 55.84 9.50
CA PRO A 7 17.71 55.56 8.09
C PRO A 7 17.98 54.07 7.79
N LEU A 8 17.55 53.67 6.60
CA LEU A 8 17.78 52.38 5.95
C LEU A 8 19.27 52.17 5.64
N SER A 9 19.92 51.18 6.27
CA SER A 9 21.26 50.74 5.90
C SER A 9 21.26 49.39 5.17
N ARG A 10 21.65 49.47 3.89
CA ARG A 10 22.18 48.42 3.01
C ARG A 10 22.52 47.07 3.68
N ARG A 11 21.73 46.03 3.39
CA ARG A 11 22.21 44.65 3.20
C ARG A 11 21.43 44.00 2.06
N ARG A 12 21.69 44.45 0.83
CA ARG A 12 21.34 43.73 -0.39
C ARG A 12 22.46 42.74 -0.71
N ALA A 13 22.05 41.54 -1.10
CA ALA A 13 22.83 40.48 -1.74
C ALA A 13 23.89 39.81 -0.85
N VAL A 14 23.57 38.63 -0.29
CA VAL A 14 24.36 37.37 -0.33
C VAL A 14 23.52 36.27 0.38
N VAL A 15 22.41 35.81 -0.19
CA VAL A 15 21.78 34.49 0.17
C VAL A 15 21.07 33.86 -1.04
N SER A 16 21.57 34.09 -2.26
CA SER A 16 21.01 33.49 -3.49
C SER A 16 22.04 32.69 -4.28
N THR A 17 23.10 32.21 -3.63
CA THR A 17 24.25 31.59 -4.30
C THR A 17 24.59 30.21 -3.74
N VAL A 18 23.58 29.40 -3.40
CA VAL A 18 23.75 27.95 -3.15
C VAL A 18 22.81 27.10 -4.01
N LEU A 19 21.81 27.69 -4.67
CA LEU A 19 20.87 26.98 -5.55
C LEU A 19 21.31 26.91 -7.03
N GLY A 20 22.53 27.34 -7.37
CA GLY A 20 23.01 27.47 -8.75
C GLY A 20 24.16 26.55 -9.18
N PHE A 21 24.74 25.75 -8.27
CA PHE A 21 25.93 24.93 -8.59
C PHE A 21 25.69 23.42 -8.63
N VAL A 22 24.48 22.93 -8.37
CA VAL A 22 24.16 21.49 -8.45
C VAL A 22 23.46 21.11 -9.77
N ILE A 23 22.97 22.07 -10.56
CA ILE A 23 22.20 21.80 -11.79
C ILE A 23 23.06 21.86 -13.08
N LEU A 24 24.37 22.15 -13.02
CA LEU A 24 25.22 22.31 -14.23
C LEU A 24 26.33 21.26 -14.43
N ALA A 25 26.37 20.16 -13.66
CA ALA A 25 27.43 19.15 -13.77
C ALA A 25 27.03 17.82 -14.44
N CYS A 26 25.82 17.68 -15.01
CA CYS A 26 25.40 16.42 -15.65
C CYS A 26 24.88 16.53 -17.10
N VAL A 27 24.95 17.71 -17.75
CA VAL A 27 24.37 17.91 -19.10
C VAL A 27 25.40 18.11 -20.23
N THR A 28 26.72 18.01 -20.01
CA THR A 28 27.70 18.21 -21.10
C THR A 28 28.83 17.18 -21.15
N ALA A 29 28.46 15.91 -21.35
CA ALA A 29 29.29 14.90 -22.02
C ALA A 29 28.41 14.27 -23.11
N GLY A 30 28.13 14.93 -24.23
CA GLY A 30 29.13 15.21 -25.26
C GLY A 30 29.49 13.91 -25.98
N LEU A 31 28.51 13.23 -26.60
CA LEU A 31 28.36 13.19 -28.06
C LEU A 31 29.57 13.76 -28.82
N LEU A 32 30.28 12.89 -29.57
CA LEU A 32 30.94 13.11 -30.88
C LEU A 32 32.27 12.34 -31.00
N VAL A 33 32.24 11.11 -31.50
CA VAL A 33 33.20 10.63 -32.53
C VAL A 33 32.44 9.73 -33.50
N ALA A 34 32.47 10.11 -34.78
CA ALA A 34 31.77 9.48 -35.88
C ALA A 34 32.65 8.44 -36.63
N GLN A 35 31.98 7.34 -37.02
CA GLN A 35 32.11 6.51 -38.24
C GLN A 35 33.49 6.05 -38.78
N ALA A 36 33.62 4.72 -38.94
CA ALA A 36 34.17 4.11 -40.15
C ALA A 36 33.51 2.74 -40.42
N ALA A 37 33.15 2.51 -41.68
CA ALA A 37 32.40 1.39 -42.21
C ALA A 37 33.25 0.13 -42.49
N ALA A 38 32.53 -0.98 -42.74
CA ALA A 38 32.97 -2.27 -43.30
C ALA A 38 33.88 -3.11 -42.39
N SER A 39 33.48 -4.31 -41.96
CA SER A 39 33.36 -5.46 -42.86
C SER A 39 32.54 -6.58 -42.22
N ARG A 40 31.59 -7.15 -42.96
CA ARG A 40 30.98 -8.46 -42.67
C ARG A 40 32.01 -9.57 -42.92
N PRO A 41 31.93 -10.67 -42.16
CA PRO A 41 31.95 -11.98 -42.79
C PRO A 41 30.65 -12.71 -42.50
N ALA A 42 30.08 -13.27 -43.57
CA ALA A 42 29.05 -14.29 -43.46
C ALA A 42 29.71 -15.62 -43.09
N SER A 43 29.15 -16.34 -42.13
CA SER A 43 29.32 -17.79 -42.03
C SER A 43 28.00 -18.40 -41.60
N SER A 44 27.44 -19.19 -42.51
CA SER A 44 26.28 -20.04 -42.31
C SER A 44 26.73 -21.36 -41.68
N ALA A 45 26.00 -21.85 -40.68
CA ALA A 45 25.62 -23.26 -40.53
C ALA A 45 24.66 -23.46 -39.32
N THR A 46 23.40 -23.76 -39.66
CA THR A 46 22.44 -24.74 -39.08
C THR A 46 23.02 -25.71 -38.00
N ILE A 47 22.37 -26.17 -36.92
CA ILE A 47 21.04 -26.78 -36.61
C ILE A 47 20.88 -26.66 -35.06
N ASP A 48 19.72 -26.40 -34.44
CA ASP A 48 18.80 -27.45 -33.94
C ASP A 48 17.57 -26.84 -33.23
N ALA A 49 16.45 -27.54 -33.35
CA ALA A 49 15.17 -27.20 -32.77
C ALA A 49 15.06 -27.74 -31.33
N GLY A 50 14.58 -26.92 -30.40
CA GLY A 50 14.29 -27.41 -29.05
C GLY A 50 13.67 -26.38 -28.12
N ALA A 51 12.42 -26.63 -27.76
CA ALA A 51 11.73 -26.21 -26.54
C ALA A 51 11.16 -24.78 -26.46
N ALA A 52 9.92 -24.73 -25.99
CA ALA A 52 9.01 -23.59 -25.88
C ALA A 52 9.50 -22.49 -24.91
N PRO A 53 9.08 -21.22 -25.09
CA PRO A 53 9.14 -20.27 -23.99
C PRO A 53 8.01 -20.60 -23.01
N GLY A 54 8.40 -20.96 -21.79
CA GLY A 54 7.48 -21.12 -20.67
C GLY A 54 6.79 -19.80 -20.33
N ASP A 55 5.57 -19.93 -19.81
CA ASP A 55 4.80 -18.85 -19.19
C ASP A 55 5.68 -18.12 -18.16
N SER A 56 6.17 -16.94 -18.55
CA SER A 56 6.66 -15.96 -17.60
C SER A 56 5.43 -15.32 -16.98
N ALA A 57 4.95 -15.92 -15.89
CA ALA A 57 4.09 -15.25 -14.94
C ALA A 57 4.80 -13.94 -14.55
N ALA A 58 4.26 -12.82 -15.01
CA ALA A 58 4.76 -11.50 -14.68
C ALA A 58 4.74 -11.35 -13.16
N ALA A 59 5.93 -11.27 -12.57
CA ALA A 59 6.09 -10.90 -11.16
C ALA A 59 5.42 -9.53 -10.95
N ALA A 60 4.42 -9.48 -10.08
CA ALA A 60 3.80 -8.23 -9.66
C ALA A 60 4.87 -7.32 -9.02
N PRO A 61 4.81 -5.99 -9.22
CA PRO A 61 5.80 -5.10 -8.63
C PRO A 61 5.63 -5.07 -7.11
N ALA A 62 6.71 -5.37 -6.40
CA ALA A 62 6.83 -5.27 -4.94
C ALA A 62 6.97 -3.80 -4.52
N ASN A 63 5.90 -3.02 -4.68
CA ASN A 63 5.75 -1.69 -4.11
C ASN A 63 4.55 -1.75 -3.14
N ALA A 64 4.74 -2.39 -1.99
CA ALA A 64 3.78 -2.34 -0.88
C ALA A 64 4.51 -1.80 0.36
N PRO A 65 3.86 -1.01 1.23
CA PRO A 65 4.42 -0.66 2.53
C PRO A 65 4.59 -1.95 3.34
N ALA A 66 5.56 -1.97 4.26
CA ALA A 66 5.70 -3.08 5.20
C ALA A 66 4.50 -3.09 6.16
N ALA A 67 3.44 -3.79 5.77
CA ALA A 67 2.35 -4.18 6.64
C ALA A 67 2.91 -4.99 7.83
N PRO A 68 2.19 -5.05 8.97
CA PRO A 68 2.53 -5.97 10.05
C PRO A 68 2.72 -7.38 9.50
N PRO A 69 3.56 -8.20 10.16
CA PRO A 69 3.97 -9.50 9.64
C PRO A 69 2.74 -10.35 9.29
N SER A 70 2.56 -10.75 8.02
CA SER A 70 1.44 -11.62 7.59
C SER A 70 1.57 -13.09 8.04
N GLY A 71 2.29 -13.34 9.13
CA GLY A 71 2.88 -14.63 9.47
C GLY A 71 1.86 -15.76 9.71
N ALA A 72 1.93 -16.79 8.87
CA ALA A 72 1.41 -18.11 9.20
C ALA A 72 2.38 -18.80 10.18
N GLY A 73 2.07 -18.76 11.48
CA GLY A 73 2.73 -19.61 12.47
C GLY A 73 2.46 -21.10 12.22
N ASP A 74 3.18 -21.97 12.91
CA ASP A 74 3.04 -23.43 12.81
C ASP A 74 1.57 -23.86 13.00
N GLY A 75 0.90 -24.22 11.89
CA GLY A 75 -0.46 -24.74 11.88
C GLY A 75 -1.59 -23.78 11.48
N LEU A 76 -1.30 -22.49 11.21
CA LEU A 76 -2.30 -21.58 10.65
C LEU A 76 -2.49 -21.81 9.15
N THR A 77 -3.73 -21.79 8.68
CA THR A 77 -4.09 -22.15 7.30
C THR A 77 -5.02 -21.12 6.66
N HIS A 78 -5.43 -21.37 5.40
CA HIS A 78 -6.48 -20.59 4.76
C HIS A 78 -7.81 -20.59 5.54
N ALA A 79 -8.08 -21.64 6.33
CA ALA A 79 -9.25 -21.68 7.20
C ALA A 79 -9.17 -20.66 8.36
N ASP A 80 -7.97 -20.22 8.72
CA ASP A 80 -7.73 -19.20 9.73
C ASP A 80 -7.76 -17.77 9.18
N GLY A 81 -7.98 -17.61 7.87
CA GLY A 81 -7.96 -16.31 7.20
C GLY A 81 -6.61 -15.92 6.60
N VAL A 82 -5.62 -16.83 6.58
CA VAL A 82 -4.38 -16.61 5.81
C VAL A 82 -4.73 -16.57 4.32
N LEU A 83 -4.31 -15.52 3.61
CA LEU A 83 -4.57 -15.38 2.18
C LEU A 83 -3.29 -15.70 1.38
N PRO A 84 -3.42 -16.33 0.20
CA PRO A 84 -2.30 -16.44 -0.74
C PRO A 84 -1.99 -15.08 -1.35
N ASP A 85 -0.78 -14.94 -1.90
CA ASP A 85 -0.41 -13.75 -2.67
C ASP A 85 -1.37 -13.54 -3.84
N GLY A 86 -1.82 -12.29 -4.01
CA GLY A 86 -2.73 -11.92 -5.08
C GLY A 86 -4.16 -12.43 -4.91
N ALA A 87 -4.61 -12.67 -3.67
CA ALA A 87 -6.00 -13.00 -3.40
C ALA A 87 -6.95 -11.90 -3.92
N ASP A 88 -7.89 -12.33 -4.75
CA ASP A 88 -8.92 -11.47 -5.33
C ASP A 88 -10.12 -11.37 -4.40
N VAL A 89 -10.75 -10.20 -4.35
CA VAL A 89 -11.91 -9.96 -3.46
C VAL A 89 -13.12 -10.81 -3.83
N GLY A 90 -13.19 -11.35 -5.04
CA GLY A 90 -14.23 -12.29 -5.48
C GLY A 90 -14.00 -13.75 -5.06
N ASP A 91 -12.81 -14.12 -4.54
CA ASP A 91 -12.50 -15.52 -4.23
C ASP A 91 -13.09 -15.97 -2.89
N ARG A 92 -14.35 -16.42 -2.95
CA ARG A 92 -15.10 -16.96 -1.80
C ARG A 92 -14.60 -18.32 -1.30
N SER A 93 -13.62 -18.95 -1.96
CA SER A 93 -13.03 -20.19 -1.44
C SER A 93 -12.07 -19.93 -0.28
N LEU A 94 -11.59 -18.69 -0.13
CA LEU A 94 -10.68 -18.24 0.90
C LEU A 94 -11.46 -17.74 2.12
N ALA A 95 -11.23 -18.32 3.31
CA ALA A 95 -11.98 -17.92 4.50
C ALA A 95 -11.76 -16.44 4.87
N GLY A 96 -10.57 -15.90 4.59
CA GLY A 96 -10.28 -14.48 4.80
C GLY A 96 -11.12 -13.54 3.94
N ILE A 97 -11.72 -14.02 2.84
CA ILE A 97 -12.67 -13.25 2.02
C ILE A 97 -14.12 -13.63 2.37
N ALA A 98 -14.40 -14.94 2.47
CA ALA A 98 -15.75 -15.45 2.68
C ALA A 98 -16.38 -15.05 4.01
N ASN A 99 -15.57 -14.76 5.03
CA ASN A 99 -16.02 -14.39 6.37
C ASN A 99 -16.01 -12.88 6.63
N LEU A 100 -15.75 -12.05 5.61
CA LEU A 100 -15.97 -10.60 5.72
C LEU A 100 -17.46 -10.31 5.94
N ASP A 101 -17.75 -9.17 6.59
CA ASP A 101 -19.11 -8.67 6.67
C ASP A 101 -19.70 -8.56 5.23
N PRO A 102 -20.91 -9.08 4.98
CA PRO A 102 -21.48 -9.11 3.64
C PRO A 102 -21.62 -7.74 2.99
N ALA A 103 -21.85 -6.67 3.76
CA ALA A 103 -21.96 -5.32 3.22
C ALA A 103 -20.57 -4.77 2.85
N LEU A 104 -19.55 -5.00 3.67
CA LEU A 104 -18.16 -4.66 3.33
C LEU A 104 -17.73 -5.39 2.05
N LEU A 105 -18.05 -6.68 1.98
CA LEU A 105 -17.70 -7.50 0.83
C LEU A 105 -18.38 -7.02 -0.46
N SER A 106 -19.67 -6.68 -0.40
CA SER A 106 -20.39 -6.09 -1.52
C SER A 106 -19.81 -4.74 -1.96
N ALA A 107 -19.38 -3.90 -1.00
CA ALA A 107 -18.75 -2.63 -1.30
C ALA A 107 -17.40 -2.82 -2.00
N LEU A 108 -16.59 -3.77 -1.55
CA LEU A 108 -15.31 -4.11 -2.18
C LEU A 108 -15.46 -4.65 -3.59
N GLU A 109 -16.47 -5.47 -3.87
CA GLU A 109 -16.74 -5.97 -5.22
C GLU A 109 -17.18 -4.85 -6.17
N ALA A 110 -18.02 -3.93 -5.70
CA ALA A 110 -18.45 -2.77 -6.47
C ALA A 110 -17.26 -1.84 -6.78
N ALA A 111 -16.45 -1.53 -5.77
CA ALA A 111 -15.23 -0.75 -5.92
C ALA A 111 -14.22 -1.43 -6.85
N GLY A 112 -14.01 -2.75 -6.70
CA GLY A 112 -13.11 -3.53 -7.54
C GLY A 112 -13.52 -3.55 -9.00
N SER A 113 -14.83 -3.64 -9.28
CA SER A 113 -15.37 -3.57 -10.63
C SER A 113 -15.13 -2.20 -11.27
N ALA A 114 -15.27 -1.12 -10.50
CA ALA A 114 -15.01 0.23 -10.99
C ALA A 114 -13.51 0.49 -11.19
N ALA A 115 -12.67 0.13 -10.23
CA ALA A 115 -11.22 0.25 -10.30
C ALA A 115 -10.64 -0.52 -11.50
N ALA A 116 -11.22 -1.67 -11.84
CA ALA A 116 -10.83 -2.44 -13.02
C ALA A 116 -11.06 -1.67 -14.33
N GLY A 117 -12.06 -0.79 -14.38
CA GLY A 117 -12.28 0.15 -15.49
C GLY A 117 -11.14 1.13 -15.69
N ASP A 118 -10.42 1.45 -14.62
CA ASP A 118 -9.23 2.31 -14.60
C ASP A 118 -7.91 1.51 -14.69
N GLY A 119 -7.99 0.19 -14.91
CA GLY A 119 -6.84 -0.70 -15.00
C GLY A 119 -6.22 -1.06 -13.63
N ILE A 120 -6.91 -0.77 -12.53
CA ILE A 120 -6.46 -1.04 -11.17
C ILE A 120 -7.13 -2.31 -10.64
N ARG A 121 -6.33 -3.22 -10.10
CA ARG A 121 -6.84 -4.42 -9.42
C ARG A 121 -6.74 -4.25 -7.91
N ILE A 122 -7.86 -4.45 -7.22
CA ILE A 122 -7.91 -4.48 -5.76
C ILE A 122 -7.60 -5.91 -5.30
N LEU A 123 -6.42 -6.10 -4.73
CA LEU A 123 -5.99 -7.38 -4.15
C LEU A 123 -6.01 -7.27 -2.63
N VAL A 124 -6.47 -8.32 -1.98
CA VAL A 124 -6.61 -8.36 -0.52
C VAL A 124 -5.42 -9.11 0.07
N THR A 125 -4.68 -8.47 0.97
CA THR A 125 -3.58 -9.11 1.71
C THR A 125 -4.04 -9.66 3.05
N SER A 126 -5.09 -9.06 3.62
CA SER A 126 -5.74 -9.58 4.82
C SER A 126 -7.21 -9.19 4.84
N GLY A 127 -8.10 -10.14 5.11
CA GLY A 127 -9.52 -9.84 5.31
C GLY A 127 -9.93 -10.28 6.71
N TRP A 128 -10.91 -11.18 6.79
CA TRP A 128 -11.26 -11.83 8.04
C TRP A 128 -10.09 -12.65 8.60
N ARG A 129 -9.92 -12.62 9.93
CA ARG A 129 -8.90 -13.39 10.65
C ARG A 129 -9.53 -14.21 11.77
N SER A 130 -9.09 -15.45 11.94
CA SER A 130 -9.42 -16.19 13.16
C SER A 130 -8.79 -15.52 14.38
N PRO A 131 -9.38 -15.66 15.59
CA PRO A 131 -8.76 -15.18 16.82
C PRO A 131 -7.35 -15.78 17.05
N ALA A 132 -7.09 -16.99 16.55
CA ALA A 132 -5.77 -17.62 16.66
C ALA A 132 -4.74 -16.93 15.77
N LEU A 133 -5.10 -16.63 14.51
CA LEU A 133 -4.26 -15.83 13.61
C LEU A 133 -4.00 -14.45 14.21
N GLN A 134 -5.02 -13.74 14.66
CA GLN A 134 -4.85 -12.40 15.25
C GLN A 134 -3.91 -12.42 16.47
N LYS A 135 -4.00 -13.44 17.34
CA LYS A 135 -3.08 -13.61 18.47
C LYS A 135 -1.64 -13.88 18.04
N GLN A 136 -1.43 -14.61 16.94
CA GLN A 136 -0.10 -14.82 16.37
C GLN A 136 0.48 -13.50 15.85
N LEU A 137 -0.29 -12.75 15.05
CA LEU A 137 0.12 -11.45 14.52
C LEU A 137 0.51 -10.47 15.63
N LEU A 138 -0.26 -10.42 16.72
CA LEU A 138 0.07 -9.55 17.85
C LEU A 138 1.38 -9.98 18.53
N ARG A 139 1.62 -11.29 18.72
CA ARG A 139 2.89 -11.78 19.27
C ARG A 139 4.07 -11.41 18.37
N ASP A 140 3.91 -11.54 17.06
CA ASP A 140 4.96 -11.20 16.09
C ASP A 140 5.24 -9.70 16.08
N ALA A 141 4.20 -8.87 16.16
CA ALA A 141 4.34 -7.43 16.33
C ALA A 141 5.04 -7.07 17.66
N VAL A 142 4.73 -7.74 18.77
CA VAL A 142 5.44 -7.53 20.04
C VAL A 142 6.91 -7.90 19.92
N ALA A 143 7.23 -9.00 19.26
CA ALA A 143 8.62 -9.40 19.00
C ALA A 143 9.35 -8.39 18.11
N GLN A 144 8.66 -7.80 17.13
CA GLN A 144 9.20 -6.81 16.20
C GLN A 144 9.41 -5.43 16.85
N TYR A 145 8.41 -4.93 17.58
CA TYR A 145 8.37 -3.57 18.13
C TYR A 145 8.83 -3.48 19.60
N GLY A 146 9.08 -4.62 20.25
CA GLY A 146 9.71 -4.71 21.56
C GLY A 146 8.77 -4.51 22.76
N SER A 147 7.50 -4.15 22.54
CA SER A 147 6.50 -4.07 23.61
C SER A 147 5.08 -4.20 23.06
N GLU A 148 4.14 -4.60 23.92
CA GLU A 148 2.70 -4.59 23.62
C GLU A 148 2.21 -3.18 23.30
N ALA A 149 2.72 -2.16 23.98
CA ALA A 149 2.32 -0.77 23.77
C ALA A 149 2.69 -0.27 22.35
N GLU A 150 3.90 -0.55 21.88
CA GLU A 150 4.28 -0.18 20.51
C GLU A 150 3.62 -1.06 19.45
N ALA A 151 3.44 -2.37 19.74
CA ALA A 151 2.74 -3.28 18.82
C ALA A 151 1.26 -2.92 18.64
N ALA A 152 0.60 -2.43 19.69
CA ALA A 152 -0.81 -2.04 19.65
C ALA A 152 -1.10 -0.87 18.69
N ARG A 153 -0.07 -0.14 18.26
CA ARG A 153 -0.17 0.90 17.21
C ARG A 153 -0.30 0.32 15.81
N TRP A 154 -0.18 -1.00 15.64
CA TRP A 154 -0.21 -1.68 14.33
C TRP A 154 -1.10 -2.92 14.33
N VAL A 155 -1.24 -3.58 15.48
CA VAL A 155 -1.97 -4.85 15.58
C VAL A 155 -2.84 -4.82 16.84
N ALA A 156 -4.16 -4.81 16.64
CA ALA A 156 -5.13 -4.91 17.72
C ALA A 156 -5.12 -6.31 18.38
N SER A 157 -5.69 -6.41 19.59
CA SER A 157 -5.92 -7.71 20.23
C SER A 157 -7.01 -8.52 19.49
N ALA A 158 -7.09 -9.81 19.77
CA ALA A 158 -8.10 -10.66 19.16
C ALA A 158 -9.52 -10.32 19.60
N GLU A 159 -9.67 -9.69 20.76
CA GLU A 159 -10.97 -9.32 21.35
C GLU A 159 -11.57 -8.07 20.70
N THR A 160 -10.74 -7.20 20.12
CA THR A 160 -11.16 -5.91 19.55
C THR A 160 -10.87 -5.76 18.06
N SER A 161 -10.00 -6.58 17.47
CA SER A 161 -9.65 -6.49 16.04
C SER A 161 -10.87 -6.53 15.12
N LEU A 162 -10.97 -5.53 14.25
CA LEU A 162 -12.02 -5.44 13.23
C LEU A 162 -11.86 -6.51 12.14
N HIS A 163 -10.63 -7.00 11.89
CA HIS A 163 -10.43 -8.18 11.05
C HIS A 163 -11.03 -9.45 11.65
N VAL A 164 -11.03 -9.59 12.99
CA VAL A 164 -11.68 -10.73 13.64
C VAL A 164 -13.21 -10.62 13.54
N ALA A 165 -13.74 -9.40 13.59
CA ALA A 165 -15.15 -9.13 13.38
C ALA A 165 -15.59 -9.30 11.91
N GLY A 166 -14.65 -9.24 10.95
CA GLY A 166 -14.94 -9.23 9.52
C GLY A 166 -15.24 -7.84 8.95
N ASP A 167 -15.02 -6.79 9.74
CA ASP A 167 -15.38 -5.40 9.45
C ASP A 167 -14.25 -4.58 8.80
N ALA A 168 -13.09 -5.21 8.56
CA ALA A 168 -11.90 -4.57 8.00
C ALA A 168 -11.20 -5.42 6.94
N VAL A 169 -10.51 -4.74 6.03
CA VAL A 169 -9.72 -5.34 4.97
C VAL A 169 -8.41 -4.58 4.76
N ASP A 170 -7.35 -5.32 4.48
CA ASP A 170 -6.05 -4.80 4.08
C ASP A 170 -5.84 -5.00 2.58
N ILE A 171 -5.53 -3.91 1.89
CA ILE A 171 -5.31 -3.87 0.44
C ILE A 171 -3.82 -4.00 0.14
N GLY A 172 -3.48 -4.68 -0.96
CA GLY A 172 -2.09 -5.03 -1.26
C GLY A 172 -1.27 -3.98 -2.00
N SER A 173 -1.82 -3.33 -3.03
CA SER A 173 -1.06 -2.42 -3.90
C SER A 173 -1.28 -0.96 -3.54
N TYR A 174 -0.22 -0.14 -3.59
CA TYR A 174 -0.35 1.31 -3.42
C TYR A 174 -1.31 1.92 -4.43
N ASP A 175 -1.27 1.50 -5.70
CA ASP A 175 -2.18 2.01 -6.72
C ASP A 175 -3.66 1.77 -6.33
N ALA A 176 -3.98 0.63 -5.72
CA ALA A 176 -5.34 0.36 -5.25
C ALA A 176 -5.67 1.15 -3.96
N MET A 177 -4.70 1.32 -3.05
CA MET A 177 -4.87 2.15 -1.86
C MET A 177 -5.14 3.61 -2.25
N ASP A 178 -4.39 4.16 -3.20
CA ASP A 178 -4.53 5.52 -3.68
C ASP A 178 -5.87 5.70 -4.40
N TRP A 179 -6.26 4.74 -5.24
CA TRP A 179 -7.57 4.75 -5.88
C TRP A 179 -8.71 4.71 -4.85
N LEU A 180 -8.62 3.87 -3.82
CA LEU A 180 -9.62 3.82 -2.75
C LEU A 180 -9.59 5.07 -1.87
N ALA A 181 -8.44 5.72 -1.69
CA ALA A 181 -8.37 7.00 -0.98
C ALA A 181 -9.12 8.11 -1.74
N GLU A 182 -9.11 8.09 -3.08
CA GLU A 182 -9.80 9.07 -3.92
C GLU A 182 -11.28 8.73 -4.15
N HIS A 183 -11.59 7.45 -4.39
CA HIS A 183 -12.91 7.01 -4.87
C HIS A 183 -13.70 6.17 -3.85
N GLY A 184 -13.06 5.68 -2.79
CA GLY A 184 -13.63 4.70 -1.86
C GLY A 184 -14.89 5.18 -1.14
N ALA A 185 -14.97 6.48 -0.83
CA ALA A 185 -16.13 7.07 -0.16
C ALA A 185 -17.45 6.80 -0.89
N ALA A 186 -17.46 6.80 -2.23
CA ALA A 186 -18.64 6.51 -3.03
C ALA A 186 -19.19 5.09 -2.83
N TYR A 187 -18.36 4.17 -2.33
CA TYR A 187 -18.69 2.78 -2.02
C TYR A 187 -18.82 2.53 -0.52
N GLY A 188 -18.64 3.55 0.31
CA GLY A 188 -18.56 3.39 1.76
C GLY A 188 -17.21 2.87 2.24
N LEU A 189 -16.18 2.76 1.40
CA LEU A 189 -14.87 2.23 1.78
C LEU A 189 -13.95 3.37 2.21
N CYS A 190 -13.57 3.37 3.49
CA CYS A 190 -12.76 4.43 4.06
C CYS A 190 -11.50 3.89 4.70
N ARG A 191 -10.37 4.56 4.43
CA ARG A 191 -9.18 4.44 5.26
C ARG A 191 -9.49 5.08 6.61
N VAL A 192 -9.13 4.40 7.70
CA VAL A 192 -9.47 4.83 9.07
C VAL A 192 -8.23 5.24 9.88
N TYR A 193 -7.06 4.68 9.56
CA TYR A 193 -5.82 4.95 10.28
C TYR A 193 -4.79 5.68 9.42
N ASP A 194 -4.14 6.69 9.99
CA ASP A 194 -3.10 7.47 9.31
C ASP A 194 -1.80 6.67 9.13
N ASN A 195 -1.45 5.79 10.06
CA ASN A 195 -0.27 4.94 9.92
C ASN A 195 -0.49 3.68 9.06
N GLU A 196 -1.73 3.37 8.67
CA GLU A 196 -2.08 2.14 7.93
C GLU A 196 -2.80 2.47 6.62
N PRO A 197 -2.08 2.92 5.57
CA PRO A 197 -2.69 3.22 4.26
C PRO A 197 -3.34 2.01 3.59
N TRP A 198 -3.03 0.80 4.05
CA TRP A 198 -3.60 -0.44 3.55
C TRP A 198 -4.97 -0.78 4.17
N HIS A 199 -5.31 -0.24 5.34
CA HIS A 199 -6.48 -0.66 6.14
C HIS A 199 -7.73 0.13 5.77
N PHE A 200 -8.76 -0.56 5.29
CA PHE A 200 -10.05 0.01 4.92
C PHE A 200 -11.20 -0.66 5.66
N GLU A 201 -12.23 0.13 5.95
CA GLU A 201 -13.45 -0.29 6.65
C GLU A 201 -14.69 0.21 5.91
N LEU A 202 -15.83 -0.43 6.16
CA LEU A 202 -17.12 0.06 5.69
C LEU A 202 -17.66 1.18 6.61
N VAL A 203 -17.83 2.37 6.05
CA VAL A 203 -18.54 3.49 6.63
C VAL A 203 -19.77 3.78 5.78
N ALA A 204 -20.91 3.23 6.19
CA ALA A 204 -22.15 3.26 5.39
C ALA A 204 -22.64 4.67 5.02
N SER A 205 -22.29 5.69 5.81
CA SER A 205 -22.66 7.08 5.53
C SER A 205 -21.68 7.81 4.59
N ALA A 206 -20.52 7.23 4.28
CA ALA A 206 -19.50 7.91 3.50
C ALA A 206 -19.90 8.30 2.06
N PRO A 207 -20.84 7.61 1.37
CA PRO A 207 -21.32 8.10 0.08
C PRO A 207 -21.99 9.48 0.15
N ASP A 208 -22.61 9.80 1.30
CA ASP A 208 -23.30 11.08 1.53
C ASP A 208 -22.42 12.10 2.27
N ASP A 209 -21.67 11.63 3.28
CA ASP A 209 -20.95 12.48 4.24
C ASP A 209 -19.43 12.55 3.97
N GLY A 210 -18.91 11.70 3.08
CA GLY A 210 -17.48 11.46 2.92
C GLY A 210 -16.90 10.60 4.06
N CYS A 211 -15.63 10.22 3.92
CA CYS A 211 -14.93 9.45 4.94
C CYS A 211 -14.65 10.29 6.20
N PRO A 212 -14.75 9.68 7.39
CA PRO A 212 -14.42 10.36 8.64
C PRO A 212 -12.93 10.73 8.69
N GLY A 213 -12.58 11.65 9.58
CA GLY A 213 -11.18 11.98 9.85
C GLY A 213 -10.42 10.76 10.38
N LEU A 214 -9.16 10.63 9.96
CA LEU A 214 -8.30 9.52 10.35
C LEU A 214 -7.96 9.56 11.85
N TYR A 215 -7.94 8.40 12.49
CA TYR A 215 -7.20 8.22 13.74
C TYR A 215 -5.70 8.13 13.45
N ALA A 216 -4.86 8.55 14.39
CA ALA A 216 -3.41 8.48 14.20
C ALA A 216 -2.91 7.03 14.06
N ASP A 217 -3.50 6.13 14.85
CA ASP A 217 -3.29 4.67 14.83
C ASP A 217 -4.43 3.97 15.60
N PRO A 218 -4.53 2.62 15.57
CA PRO A 218 -5.56 1.86 16.28
C PRO A 218 -5.69 2.17 17.78
N THR A 219 -4.63 2.61 18.45
CA THR A 219 -4.69 2.96 19.89
C THR A 219 -5.50 4.23 20.16
N ARG A 220 -5.85 4.98 19.11
CA ARG A 220 -6.68 6.19 19.17
C ARG A 220 -8.14 5.93 18.82
N ASP A 221 -8.49 4.73 18.36
CA ASP A 221 -9.86 4.35 18.04
C ASP A 221 -10.62 3.94 19.31
N PRO A 222 -11.68 4.66 19.71
CA PRO A 222 -12.49 4.32 20.88
C PRO A 222 -13.16 2.93 20.79
N ARG A 223 -13.41 2.40 19.59
CA ARG A 223 -14.00 1.06 19.39
C ARG A 223 -13.09 -0.05 19.88
N LEU A 224 -11.78 0.21 19.87
CA LEU A 224 -10.73 -0.75 20.23
C LEU A 224 -10.29 -0.65 21.69
N GLN A 225 -10.79 0.33 22.45
CA GLN A 225 -10.46 0.52 23.86
C GLN A 225 -11.43 -0.28 24.74
N ARG A 226 -11.10 -1.54 25.07
CA ARG A 226 -11.85 -2.37 26.02
C ARG A 226 -10.99 -2.82 27.18
#